data_AF-A0A352SE69-F1
#
_entry.id   AF-A0A352SE69-F1
#
_cell.length_a   1.000
_cell.length_b   1.000
_cell.length_c   1.000
_cell.angle_alpha   90.00
_cell.angle_beta   90.00
_cell.angle_gamma   90.00
#
_symmetry.space_group_name_H-M   'P 1'
#
loop_
_entity.id
_entity.type
_entity.pdbx_description
1 polymer ?
#
loop_
_entity_poly.entity_id
_entity_poly.type
_entity_poly.pdbx_seq_one_letter_code
_entity_poly.pdbx_strand_id
1 'polypeptide(L)' 'IELRIMAHISGDENLLRAFANGEDIHRATAGEIFGVEREAVNSEQRRYAKVINFGLIYG' A
#
# COMPACT_ATOMS: atom_id res chain seq x y z
N ILE A 1 0.50 4.17 -10.09
CA ILE A 1 1.22 3.34 -11.09
C ILE A 1 2.62 3.02 -10.58
N GLU A 2 3.24 3.98 -9.90
CA GLU A 2 4.55 3.92 -9.25
C GLU A 2 4.75 2.66 -8.41
N LEU A 3 3.82 2.30 -7.51
CA LEU A 3 3.97 1.08 -6.71
C LEU A 3 4.00 -0.21 -7.53
N ARG A 4 3.34 -0.26 -8.69
CA ARG A 4 3.40 -1.44 -9.59
C ARG A 4 4.77 -1.54 -10.26
N ILE A 5 5.33 -0.39 -10.64
CA ILE A 5 6.69 -0.31 -11.16
C ILE A 5 7.68 -0.73 -10.07
N MET A 6 7.49 -0.23 -8.85
CA MET A 6 8.31 -0.61 -7.70
C MET A 6 8.25 -2.11 -7.44
N ALA A 7 7.05 -2.71 -7.39
CA ALA A 7 6.88 -4.16 -7.24
C ALA A 7 7.64 -4.97 -8.31
N HIS A 8 7.64 -4.49 -9.55
CA HIS A 8 8.35 -5.14 -10.65
C HIS A 8 9.87 -4.98 -10.55
N ILE A 9 10.36 -3.80 -10.14
CA ILE A 9 11.80 -3.52 -10.01
C ILE A 9 12.37 -4.18 -8.74
N SER A 10 11.66 -4.12 -7.62
CA SER A 10 12.09 -4.69 -6.34
C SER A 10 12.02 -6.22 -6.32
N GLY A 11 11.16 -6.82 -7.15
CA GLY A 11 10.89 -8.25 -7.13
C GLY A 11 10.19 -8.73 -5.86
N ASP A 12 9.59 -7.82 -5.09
CA ASP A 12 8.91 -8.17 -3.84
C ASP A 12 7.67 -9.01 -4.14
N GLU A 13 7.73 -10.29 -3.74
CA GLU A 13 6.66 -11.25 -4.02
C GLU A 13 5.33 -10.85 -3.39
N ASN A 14 5.33 -10.20 -2.23
CA ASN A 14 4.10 -9.80 -1.55
C ASN A 14 3.43 -8.66 -2.31
N LEU A 15 4.21 -7.67 -2.74
CA LEU A 15 3.73 -6.56 -3.59
C LEU A 15 3.24 -7.06 -4.94
N LEU A 16 3.98 -7.97 -5.58
CA LEU A 16 3.58 -8.58 -6.85
C LEU A 16 2.26 -9.35 -6.73
N ARG A 17 2.12 -10.18 -5.69
CA ARG A 17 0.87 -10.92 -5.40
C ARG A 17 -0.28 -9.98 -5.09
N ALA A 18 -0.07 -8.98 -4.25
CA ALA A 18 -1.10 -8.00 -3.91
C ALA A 18 -1.62 -7.29 -5.16
N PHE A 19 -0.74 -6.89 -6.08
CA PHE A 19 -1.16 -6.31 -7.36
C PHE A 19 -1.84 -7.32 -8.30
N ALA A 20 -1.36 -8.56 -8.37
CA ALA A 20 -1.98 -9.61 -9.18
C ALA A 20 -3.40 -9.96 -8.70
N ASN A 21 -3.63 -9.89 -7.38
CA ASN A 21 -4.92 -10.16 -6.75
C ASN A 21 -5.85 -8.94 -6.69
N GLY A 22 -5.40 -7.77 -7.14
CA GLY A 22 -6.18 -6.53 -7.06
C GLY A 22 -6.37 -6.01 -5.64
N GLU A 23 -5.49 -6.35 -4.71
CA GLU A 23 -5.56 -5.93 -3.31
C GLU A 23 -5.31 -4.43 -3.14
N ASP A 24 -6.03 -3.83 -2.20
CA ASP A 24 -5.84 -2.42 -1.85
C ASP A 24 -4.70 -2.27 -0.82
N ILE A 25 -3.47 -2.25 -1.33
CA ILE A 25 -2.25 -2.14 -0.53
C ILE A 25 -2.30 -0.92 0.41
N HIS A 26 -2.92 0.18 -0.03
CA HIS A 26 -3.03 1.38 0.80
C HIS A 26 -3.94 1.17 2.02
N ARG A 27 -4.98 0.34 1.91
CA ARG A 27 -5.82 -0.05 3.06
C ARG A 27 -5.08 -1.00 3.99
N ALA A 28 -4.30 -1.93 3.43
CA ALA A 28 -3.45 -2.81 4.24
C ALA A 28 -2.45 -1.98 5.08
N THR A 29 -1.69 -1.10 4.43
CA THR A 29 -0.74 -0.21 5.11
C THR A 29 -1.43 0.74 6.10
N ALA A 30 -2.60 1.28 5.75
CA ALA A 30 -3.36 2.12 6.68
C ALA A 30 -3.83 1.34 7.92
N GLY A 31 -4.29 0.10 7.76
CA GLY A 31 -4.72 -0.74 8.88
C GLY A 31 -3.58 -0.98 9.88
N GLU A 32 -2.37 -1.23 9.37
CA GLU A 32 -1.16 -1.38 10.18
C GLU A 32 -0.78 -0.07 10.91
N ILE A 33 -0.80 1.07 10.20
CA ILE A 33 -0.44 2.38 10.78
C ILE A 33 -1.43 2.82 11.86
N PHE A 34 -2.73 2.65 11.60
CA PHE A 34 -3.79 3.16 12.46
C PHE A 34 -4.34 2.11 13.45
N GLY A 35 -3.85 0.86 13.40
CA GLY A 35 -4.27 -0.21 14.28
C GLY A 35 -5.74 -0.62 14.10
N VAL A 36 -6.23 -0.59 12.86
CA VAL A 36 -7.62 -0.93 12.53
C VAL A 36 -7.68 -1.99 11.43
N GLU A 37 -8.78 -2.75 11.39
CA GLU A 37 -9.03 -3.68 10.29
C GLU A 37 -9.12 -2.96 8.95
N ARG A 38 -8.73 -3.65 7.86
CA ARG A 38 -8.65 -3.07 6.50
C ARG A 38 -9.99 -2.52 6.02
N GLU A 39 -11.07 -3.14 6.45
CA GLU A 39 -12.46 -2.79 6.17
C GLU A 39 -12.89 -1.55 6.97
N ALA A 40 -12.29 -1.32 8.15
CA ALA A 40 -12.53 -0.17 9.00
C ALA A 40 -11.70 1.08 8.61
N VAL A 41 -10.74 0.93 7.69
CA VAL A 41 -9.96 2.04 7.15
C VAL A 41 -10.88 3.02 6.41
N ASN A 42 -10.84 4.29 6.80
CA ASN A 42 -11.56 5.35 6.10
C ASN A 42 -10.73 5.93 4.94
N SER A 43 -11.38 6.74 4.09
CA SER A 43 -10.76 7.32 2.89
C SER A 43 -9.54 8.21 3.21
N GLU A 44 -9.56 8.93 4.32
CA GLU A 44 -8.45 9.81 4.72
C GLU A 44 -7.24 9.00 5.19
N GLN A 45 -7.46 7.97 6.02
CA GLN A 45 -6.41 7.03 6.45
C GLN A 45 -5.75 6.34 5.25
N ARG A 46 -6.56 5.87 4.30
CA ARG A 46 -6.06 5.28 3.05
C ARG A 46 -5.22 6.27 2.24
N ARG A 47 -5.67 7.53 2.13
CA ARG A 47 -4.94 8.59 1.45
C ARG A 47 -3.61 8.89 2.14
N TYR A 48 -3.58 8.91 3.47
CA TYR A 48 -2.36 9.11 4.25
C TYR A 48 -1.34 7.99 4.03
N ALA A 49 -1.80 6.73 4.07
CA ALA A 49 -0.96 5.56 3.78
C ALA A 49 -0.42 5.58 2.34
N LYS A 50 -1.18 6.10 1.36
CA LYS A 50 -0.65 6.35 0.02
C LYS A 50 0.50 7.35 0.06
N VAL A 51 0.37 8.49 0.74
CA VAL A 51 1.44 9.50 0.83
C VAL A 51 2.68 8.93 1.50
N ILE A 52 2.54 8.16 2.58
CA ILE A 52 3.67 7.50 3.27
C ILE A 52 4.40 6.52 2.36
N ASN A 53 3.67 5.64 1.67
CA ASN A 53 4.28 4.70 0.74
C ASN A 53 5.10 5.42 -0.35
N PHE A 54 4.63 6.57 -0.82
CA PHE A 54 5.42 7.40 -1.73
C PHE A 54 6.64 8.03 -1.05
N GLY A 55 6.48 8.58 0.16
CA GLY A 55 7.58 9.17 0.92
C GLY A 55 8.71 8.17 1.25
N LEU A 56 8.40 6.89 1.46
CA LEU A 56 9.39 5.83 1.69
C LEU A 56 10.09 5.37 0.41
N ILE A 57 9.40 5.40 -0.74
CA ILE A 57 9.96 4.99 -2.04
C ILE A 57 10.88 6.06 -2.62
N TYR A 58 10.56 7.33 -2.36
CA TYR A 58 11.29 8.49 -2.89
C TYR A 58 12.14 9.22 -1.83
N GLY A 59 12.22 8.67 -0.62
CA GLY A 59 13.11 9.13 0.44
C GLY A 59 14.58 8.85 0.15
#